data_AF-A0A6N2WS52-F1
#
_entry.id   AF-A0A6N2WS52-F1
#
_cell.length_a   1.000
_cell.length_b   1.000
_cell.length_c   1.000
_cell.angle_alpha   90.00
_cell.angle_beta   90.00
_cell.angle_gamma   90.00
#
_symmetry.space_group_name_H-M   'P 1'
#
loop_
_entity.id
_entity.type
_entity.pdbx_description
1 polymer ?
#
loop_
_entity_poly.entity_id
_entity_poly.type
_entity_poly.pdbx_seq_one_letter_code
_entity_poly.pdbx_strand_id
1 'polypeptide(L)'
;MNNRNYDCIIIISVISGLFITTCDYLVQMKTVETDYFVSRLLSLEETILNLSSFGCIFTFPFWILGTYFIYTTMCKVNKKLALINTFCISYSLLMLGFYHYSYAIIYSIGTSKMIMQTNIDWQLLTGSNIPFFPFMFILLPVTWLIVGFSNFSSKAIVPRWSIVVNPVILTIILSIVTWIIPKTECLLPGIFSLGITLYYIICWISLKKDRNLCLKRKF
;
A
#
# COMPACT_ATOMS: atom_id res chain seq x y z
N MET A 1 8.14 20.88 14.54
CA MET A 1 8.61 19.50 14.78
C MET A 1 10.11 19.43 14.57
N ASN A 2 10.85 18.79 15.49
CA ASN A 2 12.31 18.63 15.42
C ASN A 2 12.72 17.71 14.25
N ASN A 3 13.87 17.93 13.61
CA ASN A 3 14.35 17.15 12.45
C ASN A 3 14.42 15.65 12.74
N ARG A 4 14.80 15.27 13.98
CA ARG A 4 14.84 13.87 14.43
C ARG A 4 13.50 13.14 14.30
N ASN A 5 12.39 13.86 14.46
CA ASN A 5 11.06 13.24 14.38
C ASN A 5 10.68 12.92 12.92
N TYR A 6 11.08 13.75 11.95
CA TYR A 6 10.85 13.47 10.53
C TYR A 6 11.64 12.25 10.08
N ASP A 7 12.90 12.17 10.51
CA ASP A 7 13.80 11.08 10.13
C ASP A 7 13.34 9.76 10.77
N CYS A 8 12.84 9.79 12.01
CA CYS A 8 12.24 8.62 12.65
C CYS A 8 10.97 8.14 11.92
N ILE A 9 10.06 9.07 11.57
CA ILE A 9 8.82 8.72 10.87
C ILE A 9 9.10 8.05 9.52
N ILE A 10 10.06 8.57 8.74
CA ILE A 10 10.37 7.97 7.42
C ILE A 10 11.06 6.61 7.57
N ILE A 11 11.95 6.43 8.54
CA ILE A 11 12.62 5.13 8.76
C ILE A 11 11.58 4.07 9.10
N ILE A 12 10.70 4.37 10.06
CA ILE A 12 9.65 3.46 10.49
C ILE A 12 8.69 3.14 9.33
N SER A 13 8.20 4.17 8.62
CA SER A 13 7.25 3.94 7.53
C SER A 13 7.87 3.20 6.35
N VAL A 14 9.15 3.40 6.04
CA VAL A 14 9.85 2.68 4.96
C VAL A 14 10.09 1.23 5.34
N ILE A 15 10.57 0.94 6.55
CA ILE A 15 10.77 -0.45 7.01
C ILE A 15 9.44 -1.21 6.97
N SER A 16 8.37 -0.60 7.48
CA SER A 16 7.03 -1.21 7.44
C SER A 16 6.52 -1.39 6.01
N GLY A 17 6.73 -0.41 5.13
CA GLY A 17 6.32 -0.49 3.73
C GLY A 17 7.06 -1.59 2.96
N LEU A 18 8.38 -1.73 3.16
CA LEU A 18 9.17 -2.80 2.55
C LEU A 18 8.76 -4.18 3.08
N PHE A 19 8.43 -4.29 4.38
CA PHE A 19 7.89 -5.50 4.95
C PHE A 19 6.56 -5.89 4.28
N ILE A 20 5.62 -4.95 4.17
CA ILE A 20 4.31 -5.19 3.52
C ILE A 20 4.49 -5.59 2.05
N THR A 21 5.35 -4.88 1.30
CA THR A 21 5.71 -5.26 -0.08
C THR A 21 6.24 -6.69 -0.17
N THR A 22 7.06 -7.11 0.79
CA THR A 22 7.61 -8.47 0.82
C THR A 22 6.51 -9.49 1.09
N CYS A 23 5.60 -9.21 2.03
CA CYS A 23 4.46 -10.08 2.30
C CYS A 23 3.53 -10.22 1.09
N ASP A 24 3.22 -9.12 0.41
CA ASP A 24 2.42 -9.12 -0.82
C ASP A 24 3.08 -10.00 -1.90
N TYR A 25 4.41 -9.88 -2.04
CA TYR A 25 5.20 -10.70 -2.94
C TYR A 25 5.23 -12.18 -2.52
N LEU A 26 5.29 -12.51 -1.23
CA LEU A 26 5.30 -13.91 -0.78
C LEU A 26 3.94 -14.59 -0.99
N VAL A 27 2.84 -13.89 -0.70
CA VAL A 27 1.49 -14.44 -0.87
C VAL A 27 1.14 -14.62 -2.35
N GLN A 28 1.66 -13.79 -3.25
CA GLN A 28 1.35 -13.84 -4.69
C GLN A 28 -0.17 -13.80 -4.96
N MET A 29 -0.89 -12.95 -4.25
CA MET A 29 -2.34 -12.80 -4.48
C MET A 29 -2.58 -11.99 -5.75
N LYS A 30 -3.00 -12.66 -6.83
CA LYS A 30 -3.18 -12.06 -8.16
C LYS A 30 -4.60 -11.61 -8.45
N THR A 31 -5.57 -12.31 -7.88
CA THR A 31 -7.00 -12.05 -8.09
C THR A 31 -7.77 -12.28 -6.79
N VAL A 32 -8.94 -11.66 -6.72
CA VAL A 32 -9.92 -11.84 -5.63
C VAL A 32 -11.00 -12.87 -5.98
N GLU A 33 -10.88 -13.54 -7.13
CA GLU A 33 -11.75 -14.67 -7.50
C GLU A 33 -11.65 -15.78 -6.45
N THR A 34 -12.81 -16.20 -5.94
CA THR A 34 -12.92 -17.12 -4.80
C THR A 34 -12.06 -18.37 -4.95
N ASP A 35 -12.13 -19.04 -6.10
CA ASP A 35 -11.42 -20.30 -6.33
C ASP A 35 -9.89 -20.13 -6.29
N TYR A 36 -9.38 -19.12 -6.98
CA TYR A 36 -7.94 -18.79 -6.94
C TYR A 36 -7.52 -18.33 -5.54
N PHE A 37 -8.31 -17.44 -4.94
CA PHE A 37 -8.00 -16.85 -3.65
C PHE A 37 -7.88 -17.92 -2.56
N VAL A 38 -8.87 -18.80 -2.45
CA VAL A 38 -8.87 -19.88 -1.44
C VAL A 38 -7.78 -20.90 -1.74
N SER A 39 -7.67 -21.40 -2.98
CA SER A 39 -6.65 -22.39 -3.34
C SER A 39 -5.24 -21.85 -3.07
N ARG A 40 -4.99 -20.56 -3.37
CA ARG A 40 -3.72 -19.92 -3.09
C ARG A 40 -3.42 -19.88 -1.60
N LEU A 41 -4.37 -19.42 -0.77
CA LEU A 41 -4.17 -19.37 0.69
C LEU A 41 -3.87 -20.75 1.27
N LEU A 42 -4.62 -21.78 0.88
CA LEU A 42 -4.43 -23.15 1.38
C LEU A 42 -3.13 -23.80 0.88
N SER A 43 -2.55 -23.31 -0.22
CA SER A 43 -1.25 -23.77 -0.74
C SER A 43 -0.04 -23.15 -0.03
N LEU A 44 -0.23 -22.09 0.76
CA LEU A 44 0.86 -21.39 1.43
C LEU A 44 1.29 -22.12 2.71
N GLU A 45 2.57 -22.02 3.02
CA GLU A 45 3.09 -22.43 4.33
C GLU A 45 2.48 -21.54 5.43
N GLU A 46 2.13 -22.15 6.56
CA GLU A 46 1.53 -21.46 7.70
C GLU A 46 2.39 -20.27 8.17
N THR A 47 3.71 -20.41 8.11
CA THR A 47 4.67 -19.35 8.48
C THR A 47 4.54 -18.12 7.58
N ILE A 48 4.46 -18.30 6.26
CA ILE A 48 4.28 -17.22 5.27
C ILE A 48 2.94 -16.53 5.48
N LEU A 49 1.90 -17.31 5.72
CA LEU A 49 0.57 -16.78 5.95
C LEU A 49 0.48 -15.97 7.25
N ASN A 50 1.01 -16.51 8.35
CA ASN A 50 1.03 -15.81 9.64
C ASN A 50 1.84 -14.52 9.56
N LEU A 51 2.97 -14.53 8.83
CA LEU A 51 3.76 -13.34 8.57
C LEU A 51 2.95 -12.30 7.76
N SER A 52 2.30 -12.73 6.68
CA SER A 52 1.54 -11.85 5.80
C SER A 52 0.20 -11.38 6.36
N SER A 53 -0.36 -12.06 7.36
CA SER A 53 -1.61 -11.65 8.00
C SER A 53 -1.30 -10.82 9.24
N PHE A 54 -0.85 -11.45 10.31
CA PHE A 54 -0.58 -10.80 11.60
C PHE A 54 0.56 -9.78 11.53
N GLY A 55 1.66 -10.12 10.84
CA GLY A 55 2.77 -9.20 10.65
C GLY A 55 2.36 -7.94 9.88
N CYS A 56 1.57 -8.10 8.81
CA CYS A 56 1.07 -6.95 8.06
C CYS A 56 0.13 -6.07 8.89
N ILE A 57 -0.85 -6.65 9.60
CA ILE A 57 -1.77 -5.90 10.47
C ILE A 57 -1.02 -5.04 11.48
N PHE A 58 0.02 -5.60 12.11
CA PHE A 58 0.84 -4.87 13.06
C PHE A 58 1.67 -3.76 12.40
N THR A 59 2.10 -3.94 11.16
CA THR A 59 2.96 -2.99 10.44
C THR A 59 2.19 -1.88 9.71
N PHE A 60 0.90 -2.07 9.40
CA PHE A 60 0.06 -1.06 8.74
C PHE A 60 0.02 0.30 9.46
N PRO A 61 -0.18 0.40 10.79
CA PRO A 61 -0.15 1.68 11.49
C PRO A 61 1.15 2.45 11.30
N PHE A 62 2.29 1.74 11.31
CA PHE A 62 3.61 2.33 11.10
C PHE A 62 3.82 2.80 9.66
N TRP A 63 3.30 2.04 8.69
CA TRP A 63 3.31 2.45 7.28
C TRP A 63 2.45 3.70 7.04
N ILE A 64 1.26 3.76 7.65
CA ILE A 64 0.32 4.89 7.57
C ILE A 64 0.97 6.20 8.06
N LEU A 65 1.92 6.16 8.99
CA LEU A 65 2.66 7.36 9.42
C LEU A 65 3.34 8.09 8.24
N GLY A 66 3.72 7.37 7.19
CA GLY A 66 4.29 7.96 5.98
C GLY A 66 3.36 8.91 5.23
N THR A 67 2.03 8.78 5.41
CA THR A 67 1.03 9.70 4.85
C THR A 67 1.22 11.14 5.33
N TYR A 68 1.90 11.34 6.47
CA TYR A 68 2.29 12.66 6.96
C TYR A 68 3.13 13.44 5.93
N PHE A 69 4.02 12.77 5.18
CA PHE A 69 4.81 13.42 4.15
C PHE A 69 3.97 13.79 2.93
N ILE A 70 2.97 12.97 2.59
CA ILE A 70 1.98 13.29 1.55
C ILE A 70 1.20 14.53 1.96
N TYR A 71 0.65 14.54 3.18
CA TYR A 71 -0.06 15.69 3.73
C TYR A 71 0.77 16.97 3.64
N THR A 72 2.02 16.93 4.12
CA THR A 72 2.87 18.11 4.22
C THR A 72 3.27 18.63 2.85
N THR A 73 3.60 17.74 1.90
CA THR A 73 3.91 18.15 0.52
C THR A 73 2.68 18.71 -0.19
N MET A 74 1.53 18.06 -0.07
CA MET A 74 0.28 18.52 -0.69
C MET A 74 -0.27 19.81 -0.10
N CYS A 75 -0.01 20.11 1.19
CA CYS A 75 -0.41 21.38 1.80
C CYS A 75 0.19 22.60 1.10
N LYS A 76 1.34 22.45 0.43
CA LYS A 76 1.95 23.51 -0.39
C LYS A 76 1.11 23.80 -1.64
N VAL A 77 0.42 22.79 -2.17
CA VAL A 77 -0.45 22.90 -3.35
C VAL A 77 -1.86 23.35 -2.96
N ASN A 78 -2.54 22.56 -2.12
CA ASN A 78 -3.91 22.83 -1.65
C ASN A 78 -4.16 22.11 -0.31
N LYS A 79 -4.37 22.88 0.76
CA LYS A 79 -4.58 22.35 2.11
C LYS A 79 -5.84 21.49 2.28
N LYS A 80 -6.95 21.86 1.62
CA LYS A 80 -8.21 21.09 1.68
C LYS A 80 -8.03 19.73 1.01
N LEU A 81 -7.44 19.75 -0.19
CA LEU A 81 -7.15 18.52 -0.94
C LEU A 81 -6.16 17.62 -0.21
N ALA A 82 -5.14 18.21 0.42
CA ALA A 82 -4.17 17.47 1.23
C ALA A 82 -4.84 16.71 2.37
N LEU A 83 -5.78 17.34 3.09
CA LEU A 83 -6.48 16.72 4.20
C LEU A 83 -7.37 15.55 3.74
N ILE A 84 -8.16 15.78 2.68
CA ILE A 84 -9.03 14.73 2.10
C ILE A 84 -8.20 13.54 1.63
N ASN A 85 -7.14 13.78 0.84
CA ASN A 85 -6.32 12.69 0.31
C ASN A 85 -5.58 11.92 1.41
N THR A 86 -5.08 12.62 2.43
CA THR A 86 -4.41 11.95 3.56
C THR A 86 -5.37 11.06 4.32
N PHE A 87 -6.60 11.54 4.56
CA PHE A 87 -7.65 10.75 5.18
C PHE A 87 -8.01 9.53 4.33
N CYS A 88 -8.27 9.71 3.04
CA CYS A 88 -8.63 8.62 2.13
C CYS A 88 -7.53 7.56 2.03
N ILE A 89 -6.25 7.96 1.89
CA ILE A 89 -5.13 7.00 1.87
C ILE A 89 -5.03 6.26 3.20
N SER A 90 -5.02 6.98 4.33
CA SER A 90 -4.87 6.34 5.64
C SER A 90 -6.00 5.36 5.93
N TYR A 91 -7.23 5.73 5.60
CA TYR A 91 -8.40 4.88 5.77
C TYR A 91 -8.33 3.64 4.87
N SER A 92 -8.00 3.80 3.59
CA SER A 92 -7.83 2.66 2.68
C SER A 92 -6.70 1.71 3.12
N LEU A 93 -5.58 2.23 3.61
CA LEU A 93 -4.48 1.41 4.14
C LEU A 93 -4.90 0.66 5.41
N LEU A 94 -5.72 1.27 6.27
CA LEU A 94 -6.30 0.59 7.42
C LEU A 94 -7.23 -0.55 6.99
N MET A 95 -8.07 -0.33 5.97
CA MET A 95 -8.94 -1.38 5.42
C MET A 95 -8.13 -2.52 4.80
N LEU A 96 -7.00 -2.22 4.18
CA LEU A 96 -6.08 -3.25 3.67
C LEU A 96 -5.52 -4.13 4.80
N GLY A 97 -5.29 -3.58 5.99
CA GLY A 97 -4.94 -4.35 7.18
C GLY A 97 -6.00 -5.40 7.55
N PHE A 98 -7.27 -5.03 7.55
CA PHE A 98 -8.36 -6.00 7.80
C PHE A 98 -8.47 -7.03 6.69
N TYR A 99 -8.23 -6.65 5.44
CA TYR A 99 -8.18 -7.59 4.33
C TYR A 99 -7.08 -8.64 4.49
N HIS A 100 -5.87 -8.24 4.92
CA HIS A 100 -4.79 -9.18 5.24
C HIS A 100 -5.14 -10.12 6.41
N TYR A 101 -5.93 -9.66 7.37
CA TYR A 101 -6.42 -10.54 8.45
C TYR A 101 -7.33 -11.65 7.95
N SER A 102 -8.12 -11.38 6.91
CA SER A 102 -9.00 -12.39 6.31
C SER A 102 -8.23 -13.63 5.83
N TYR A 103 -6.94 -13.48 5.46
CA TYR A 103 -6.09 -14.58 5.02
C TYR A 103 -5.95 -15.64 6.12
N ALA A 104 -5.70 -15.22 7.36
CA ALA A 104 -5.56 -16.10 8.51
C ALA A 104 -6.87 -16.81 8.85
N ILE A 105 -7.99 -16.08 8.79
CA ILE A 105 -9.33 -16.65 9.07
C ILE A 105 -9.65 -17.75 8.05
N ILE A 106 -9.50 -17.45 6.76
CA ILE A 106 -9.85 -18.36 5.67
C ILE A 106 -8.98 -19.62 5.69
N TYR A 107 -7.67 -19.47 5.93
CA TYR A 107 -6.77 -20.60 6.09
C TYR A 107 -7.07 -21.46 7.31
N SER A 108 -7.29 -20.85 8.47
CA SER A 108 -7.61 -21.57 9.71
C SER A 108 -8.88 -22.41 9.55
N ILE A 109 -9.91 -21.84 8.92
CA ILE A 109 -11.14 -22.56 8.58
C ILE A 109 -10.83 -23.74 7.63
N GLY A 110 -10.11 -23.50 6.53
CA GLY A 110 -9.85 -24.53 5.52
C GLY A 110 -8.93 -25.67 5.95
N THR A 111 -8.07 -25.44 6.93
CA THR A 111 -7.16 -26.46 7.49
C THR A 111 -7.74 -27.16 8.74
N SER A 112 -8.86 -26.68 9.28
CA SER A 112 -9.43 -27.23 10.50
C SER A 112 -9.98 -28.65 10.29
N LYS A 113 -9.54 -29.60 11.13
CA LYS A 113 -10.01 -31.00 11.13
C LYS A 113 -11.52 -31.15 11.38
N MET A 114 -12.19 -30.09 11.87
CA MET A 114 -13.65 -30.06 12.05
C MET A 114 -14.44 -30.09 10.74
N ILE A 115 -13.81 -29.78 9.60
CA ILE A 115 -14.50 -29.67 8.31
C ILE A 115 -14.01 -30.73 7.32
N MET A 116 -13.72 -31.94 7.80
CA MET A 116 -13.65 -33.10 6.90
C MET A 116 -15.04 -33.56 6.41
N GLN A 117 -16.11 -32.78 6.65
CA GLN A 117 -17.49 -33.23 6.43
C GLN A 117 -18.54 -32.21 5.89
N THR A 118 -18.22 -30.97 5.50
CA THR A 118 -19.28 -30.04 5.03
C THR A 118 -18.91 -29.21 3.80
N ASN A 119 -19.88 -29.04 2.90
CA ASN A 119 -19.89 -28.09 1.78
C ASN A 119 -19.64 -26.66 2.30
N ILE A 120 -18.39 -26.27 2.53
CA ILE A 120 -18.06 -24.88 2.87
C ILE A 120 -18.44 -24.01 1.66
N ASP A 121 -19.33 -23.05 1.89
CA ASP A 121 -19.60 -21.98 0.93
C ASP A 121 -18.45 -20.96 0.97
N TRP A 122 -17.38 -21.29 0.24
CA TRP A 122 -16.22 -20.41 0.08
C TRP A 122 -16.58 -19.07 -0.53
N GLN A 123 -17.66 -19.00 -1.30
CA GLN A 123 -18.13 -17.76 -1.91
C GLN A 123 -18.71 -16.82 -0.85
N LEU A 124 -19.47 -17.34 0.11
CA LEU A 124 -19.94 -16.55 1.26
C LEU A 124 -18.78 -16.02 2.10
N LEU A 125 -17.79 -16.86 2.40
CA LEU A 125 -16.67 -16.50 3.26
C LEU A 125 -15.74 -15.48 2.59
N THR A 126 -15.36 -15.71 1.33
CA THR A 126 -14.60 -14.72 0.54
C THR A 126 -15.42 -13.46 0.26
N GLY A 127 -16.74 -13.60 0.11
CA GLY A 127 -17.70 -12.51 -0.01
C GLY A 127 -17.72 -11.57 1.20
N SER A 128 -17.29 -12.02 2.38
CA SER A 128 -17.11 -11.14 3.54
C SER A 128 -16.07 -10.04 3.33
N ASN A 129 -15.19 -10.17 2.31
CA ASN A 129 -14.22 -9.15 1.94
C ASN A 129 -14.76 -8.07 1.00
N ILE A 130 -15.96 -8.24 0.42
CA ILE A 130 -16.59 -7.28 -0.51
C ILE A 130 -16.63 -5.85 0.06
N PRO A 131 -16.92 -5.60 1.35
CA PRO A 131 -16.91 -4.26 1.91
C PRO A 131 -15.56 -3.53 1.82
N PHE A 132 -14.44 -4.26 1.71
CA PHE A 132 -13.10 -3.67 1.61
C PHE A 132 -12.73 -3.24 0.19
N PHE A 133 -13.36 -3.86 -0.83
CA PHE A 133 -12.98 -3.68 -2.24
C PHE A 133 -13.11 -2.23 -2.74
N PRO A 134 -14.17 -1.46 -2.43
CA PRO A 134 -14.25 -0.07 -2.84
C PRO A 134 -13.07 0.77 -2.31
N PHE A 135 -12.56 0.44 -1.12
CA PHE A 135 -11.47 1.20 -0.51
C PHE A 135 -10.11 0.83 -1.12
N MET A 136 -9.90 -0.45 -1.43
CA MET A 136 -8.65 -0.97 -1.97
C MET A 136 -8.49 -0.74 -3.47
N PHE A 137 -9.56 -0.96 -4.26
CA PHE A 137 -9.50 -0.98 -5.71
C PHE A 137 -10.06 0.29 -6.37
N ILE A 138 -10.76 1.16 -5.63
CA ILE A 138 -11.29 2.42 -6.15
C ILE A 138 -10.71 3.61 -5.40
N LEU A 139 -11.03 3.76 -4.11
CA LEU A 139 -10.66 4.93 -3.33
C LEU A 139 -9.14 5.13 -3.29
N LEU A 140 -8.39 4.07 -2.98
CA LEU A 140 -6.93 4.14 -2.86
C LEU A 140 -6.25 4.50 -4.19
N PRO A 141 -6.50 3.80 -5.32
CA PRO A 141 -5.96 4.18 -6.62
C PRO A 141 -6.33 5.59 -7.06
N VAL A 142 -7.61 5.97 -6.95
CA VAL A 142 -8.07 7.30 -7.34
C VAL A 142 -7.37 8.38 -6.51
N THR A 143 -7.24 8.16 -5.20
CA THR A 143 -6.55 9.12 -4.33
C THR A 143 -5.08 9.24 -4.71
N TRP A 144 -4.41 8.14 -5.05
CA TRP A 144 -3.03 8.16 -5.52
C TRP A 144 -2.85 8.87 -6.86
N LEU A 145 -3.78 8.73 -7.80
CA LEU A 145 -3.77 9.53 -9.03
C LEU A 145 -3.86 11.02 -8.72
N ILE A 146 -4.76 11.43 -7.82
CA ILE A 146 -4.88 12.84 -7.40
C ILE A 146 -3.57 13.35 -6.79
N VAL A 147 -2.94 12.55 -5.91
CA VAL A 147 -1.63 12.87 -5.31
C VAL A 147 -0.56 13.06 -6.40
N GLY A 148 -0.50 12.14 -7.38
CA GLY A 148 0.45 12.22 -8.49
C GLY A 148 0.24 13.44 -9.37
N PHE A 149 -1.00 13.70 -9.80
CA PHE A 149 -1.32 14.85 -10.65
C PHE A 149 -1.13 16.19 -9.93
N SER A 150 -1.25 16.22 -8.60
CA SER A 150 -0.96 17.42 -7.81
C SER A 150 0.47 17.92 -7.97
N ASN A 151 1.42 17.06 -8.36
CA ASN A 151 2.82 17.45 -8.59
C ASN A 151 3.03 18.31 -9.84
N PHE A 152 2.05 18.39 -10.75
CA PHE A 152 2.12 19.28 -11.90
C PHE A 152 1.82 20.74 -11.55
N SER A 153 1.26 21.00 -10.37
CA SER A 153 1.05 22.34 -9.85
C SER A 153 2.37 23.12 -9.78
N SER A 154 2.33 24.42 -10.11
CA SER A 154 3.48 25.33 -9.91
C SER A 154 3.89 25.49 -8.44
N LYS A 155 3.00 25.13 -7.50
CA LYS A 155 3.27 25.18 -6.06
C LYS A 155 3.86 23.89 -5.50
N ALA A 156 3.92 22.82 -6.31
CA ALA A 156 4.42 21.53 -5.86
C ALA A 156 5.92 21.58 -5.61
N ILE A 157 6.35 21.02 -4.48
CA ILE A 157 7.77 20.84 -4.15
C ILE A 157 8.30 19.47 -4.58
N VAL A 158 7.40 18.53 -4.83
CA VAL A 158 7.72 17.18 -5.31
C VAL A 158 7.93 17.24 -6.83
N PRO A 159 8.99 16.63 -7.38
CA PRO A 159 9.27 16.67 -8.81
C PRO A 159 8.17 16.03 -9.66
N ARG A 160 7.89 16.60 -10.84
CA ARG A 160 6.87 16.08 -11.78
C ARG A 160 7.14 14.64 -12.23
N TRP A 161 8.40 14.26 -12.42
CA TRP A 161 8.77 12.90 -12.85
C TRP A 161 8.33 11.82 -11.85
N SER A 162 8.09 12.18 -10.59
CA SER A 162 7.63 11.23 -9.57
C SER A 162 6.26 10.60 -9.88
N ILE A 163 5.53 11.13 -10.87
CA ILE A 163 4.32 10.48 -11.41
C ILE A 163 4.62 9.06 -11.91
N VAL A 164 5.84 8.79 -12.41
CA VAL A 164 6.25 7.47 -12.93
C VAL A 164 6.35 6.44 -11.80
N VAL A 165 6.67 6.87 -10.59
CA VAL A 165 6.74 6.00 -9.40
C VAL A 165 5.49 6.07 -8.53
N ASN A 166 4.43 6.75 -9.02
CA ASN A 166 3.13 6.71 -8.39
C ASN A 166 2.62 5.25 -8.34
N PRO A 167 1.99 4.79 -7.24
CA PRO A 167 1.58 3.39 -7.10
C PRO A 167 0.75 2.87 -8.26
N VAL A 168 -0.19 3.69 -8.76
CA VAL A 168 -1.08 3.32 -9.85
C VAL A 168 -0.31 3.22 -11.16
N ILE A 169 0.49 4.25 -11.47
CA ILE A 169 1.28 4.31 -12.71
C ILE A 169 2.31 3.20 -12.74
N LEU A 170 3.00 2.95 -11.63
CA LEU A 170 3.98 1.88 -11.51
C LEU A 170 3.34 0.50 -11.70
N THR A 171 2.13 0.28 -11.15
CA THR A 171 1.36 -0.94 -11.38
C THR A 171 1.00 -1.10 -12.85
N ILE A 172 0.53 -0.05 -13.52
CA ILE A 172 0.21 -0.10 -14.96
C ILE A 172 1.45 -0.42 -15.80
N ILE A 173 2.58 0.23 -15.52
CA ILE A 173 3.85 -0.04 -16.21
C ILE A 173 4.23 -1.51 -16.05
N LEU A 174 4.19 -2.04 -14.83
CA LEU A 174 4.55 -3.44 -14.59
C LEU A 174 3.56 -4.43 -15.22
N SER A 175 2.28 -4.11 -15.27
CA SER A 175 1.28 -4.92 -15.99
C SER A 175 1.60 -4.99 -17.49
N ILE A 176 1.99 -3.87 -18.10
CA ILE A 176 2.43 -3.84 -19.51
C ILE A 176 3.72 -4.64 -19.70
N VAL A 177 4.70 -4.47 -18.81
CA VAL A 177 5.96 -5.23 -18.86
C VAL A 177 5.70 -6.73 -18.74
N THR A 178 4.78 -7.13 -17.86
CA THR A 178 4.39 -8.53 -17.66
C THR A 178 3.70 -9.11 -18.89
N TRP A 179 2.87 -8.32 -19.57
CA TRP A 179 2.27 -8.73 -20.83
C TRP A 179 3.32 -9.02 -21.92
N ILE A 180 4.42 -8.27 -21.95
CA ILE A 180 5.53 -8.47 -22.90
C ILE A 180 6.47 -9.59 -22.44
N ILE A 181 6.75 -9.66 -21.13
CA ILE A 181 7.69 -10.60 -20.51
C ILE A 181 6.96 -11.33 -19.36
N PRO A 182 6.24 -12.43 -19.65
CA PRO A 182 5.41 -13.13 -18.65
C PRO A 182 6.17 -13.57 -17.39
N LYS A 183 7.49 -13.76 -17.47
CA LYS A 183 8.34 -14.11 -16.33
C LYS A 183 8.35 -13.04 -15.22
N THR A 184 7.96 -11.80 -15.51
CA THR A 184 7.90 -10.72 -14.51
C THR A 184 6.60 -10.69 -13.71
N GLU A 185 5.65 -11.61 -13.99
CA GLU A 185 4.35 -11.64 -13.31
C GLU A 185 4.48 -11.79 -11.79
N CYS A 186 5.52 -12.46 -11.31
CA CYS A 186 5.79 -12.60 -9.88
C CYS A 186 6.05 -11.27 -9.17
N LEU A 187 6.38 -10.20 -9.91
CA LEU A 187 6.64 -8.87 -9.35
C LEU A 187 5.36 -8.04 -9.16
N LEU A 188 4.24 -8.44 -9.77
CA LEU A 188 2.97 -7.70 -9.66
C LEU A 188 2.45 -7.65 -8.22
N PRO A 189 2.45 -8.76 -7.46
CA PRO A 189 2.05 -8.73 -6.06
C PRO A 189 3.09 -7.95 -5.25
N GLY A 190 2.71 -6.75 -4.79
CA GLY A 190 3.55 -5.86 -3.98
C GLY A 190 4.05 -4.59 -4.70
N ILE A 191 3.89 -4.48 -6.03
CA ILE A 191 4.35 -3.29 -6.77
C ILE A 191 3.63 -2.01 -6.33
N PHE A 192 2.35 -2.12 -5.99
CA PHE A 192 1.54 -1.01 -5.51
C PHE A 192 2.08 -0.51 -4.15
N SER A 193 2.31 -1.42 -3.20
CA SER A 193 2.90 -1.15 -1.89
C SER A 193 4.32 -0.58 -2.01
N LEU A 194 5.10 -1.07 -2.97
CA LEU A 194 6.42 -0.52 -3.28
C LEU A 194 6.32 0.92 -3.76
N GLY A 195 5.40 1.20 -4.68
CA GLY A 195 5.14 2.55 -5.19
C GLY A 195 4.77 3.53 -4.06
N ILE A 196 3.93 3.11 -3.10
CA ILE A 196 3.56 3.95 -1.96
C ILE A 196 4.80 4.30 -1.13
N THR A 197 5.60 3.28 -0.83
CA THR A 197 6.80 3.41 -0.01
C THR A 197 7.86 4.29 -0.67
N LEU A 198 8.10 4.12 -1.97
CA LEU A 198 8.98 4.98 -2.76
C LEU A 198 8.49 6.43 -2.77
N TYR A 199 7.18 6.63 -2.87
CA TYR A 199 6.60 7.95 -2.89
C TYR A 199 6.76 8.67 -1.52
N TYR A 200 6.67 7.95 -0.40
CA TYR A 200 7.00 8.52 0.92
C TYR A 200 8.44 9.02 0.98
N ILE A 201 9.39 8.25 0.46
CA ILE A 201 10.81 8.64 0.38
C ILE A 201 10.97 9.91 -0.44
N ILE A 202 10.34 9.98 -1.62
CA ILE A 202 10.40 11.17 -2.48
C ILE A 202 9.83 12.41 -1.79
N CYS A 203 8.68 12.28 -1.11
CA CYS A 203 8.10 13.37 -0.35
C CYS A 203 9.04 13.83 0.77
N TRP A 204 9.65 12.91 1.51
CA TRP A 204 10.62 13.25 2.56
C TRP A 204 11.86 13.96 2.02
N ILE A 205 12.46 13.46 0.93
CA ILE A 205 13.62 14.09 0.26
C ILE A 205 13.25 15.52 -0.20
N SER A 206 12.08 15.68 -0.82
CA SER A 206 11.59 16.98 -1.31
C SER A 206 11.39 17.97 -0.16
N LEU A 207 10.81 17.53 0.96
CA LEU A 207 10.64 18.35 2.17
C LEU A 207 11.98 18.69 2.84
N LYS A 208 12.95 17.78 2.82
CA LYS A 208 14.29 18.03 3.35
C LYS A 208 15.02 19.08 2.51
N LYS A 209 14.91 18.99 1.18
CA LYS A 209 15.47 19.98 0.23
C LYS A 209 14.83 21.36 0.41
N ASP A 210 13.49 21.44 0.47
CA ASP A 210 12.74 22.70 0.68
C ASP A 210 13.17 23.40 1.98
N ARG A 211 13.26 22.65 3.09
CA ARG A 211 13.72 23.18 4.39
C ARG A 211 15.14 23.75 4.34
N ASN A 212 16.08 23.03 3.71
CA ASN A 212 17.46 23.48 3.60
C ASN A 212 17.59 24.77 2.76
N LEU A 213 16.78 24.90 1.70
CA LEU A 213 16.73 26.13 0.90
C LEU A 213 16.17 27.31 1.69
N CYS A 214 15.14 27.10 2.52
CA CYS A 214 14.61 28.14 3.40
C CYS A 214 15.63 28.62 4.44
N LEU A 215 16.45 27.73 5.00
CA LEU A 215 17.50 28.11 5.93
C LEU A 215 18.59 28.96 5.25
N LYS A 216 19.04 28.56 4.05
CA LYS A 216 20.02 29.33 3.26
C LYS A 216 19.56 30.72 2.84
N ARG A 217 18.24 31.00 2.82
CA ARG A 217 17.70 32.34 2.51
C ARG A 217 17.60 33.24 3.74
N LYS A 218 17.75 32.70 4.95
CA LYS A 218 17.67 33.44 6.21
C LYS A 218 19.04 33.86 6.75
N PHE A 219 20.11 33.36 6.16
CA PHE A 219 21.50 33.71 6.42
C PHE A 219 22.09 34.27 5.12
#